data_AF-L0AEI2-F1
#
_entry.id   AF-L0AEI2-F1
#
_cell.length_a   1.000
_cell.length_b   1.000
_cell.length_c   1.000
_cell.angle_alpha   90.00
_cell.angle_beta   90.00
_cell.angle_gamma   90.00
#
_symmetry.space_group_name_H-M   'P 1'
#
loop_
_entity.id
_entity.type
_entity.pdbx_description
1 polymer ?
#
loop_
_entity_poly.entity_id
_entity_poly.type
_entity_poly.pdbx_seq_one_letter_code
_entity_poly.pdbx_strand_id
1 'polypeptide(L)'
;MFPDSPRGRLEWAVTESLIVLGIFLFWVAIAVAVTILLRLLFLPFQLIGREIFLPLAEFGPTMITGFWSVVVPLTIVTATLYVFVRAGTLLVDYYRWTAPEA
;
A
#
# COMPACT_ATOMS: atom_id res chain seq x y z
N MET A 1 10.32 20.55 -7.40
CA MET A 1 10.16 22.02 -7.51
C MET A 1 8.76 22.39 -7.05
N PHE A 2 8.61 23.15 -5.97
CA PHE A 2 7.31 23.72 -5.61
C PHE A 2 7.00 24.82 -6.63
N PRO A 3 5.93 24.72 -7.42
CA PRO A 3 5.60 25.75 -8.39
C PRO A 3 5.13 27.02 -7.69
N ASP A 4 5.62 28.17 -8.16
CA ASP A 4 5.34 29.49 -7.56
C ASP A 4 3.90 29.97 -7.77
N SER A 5 3.17 29.31 -8.69
CA SER A 5 1.77 29.62 -8.96
C SER A 5 0.82 28.75 -8.11
N PRO A 6 -0.29 29.32 -7.59
CA PRO A 6 -1.27 28.57 -6.82
C PRO A 6 -1.86 27.38 -7.60
N ARG A 7 -2.01 27.51 -8.92
CA ARG A 7 -2.46 26.44 -9.81
C ARG A 7 -1.45 25.29 -9.89
N GLY A 8 -0.17 25.60 -10.03
CA GLY A 8 0.88 24.58 -10.03
C GLY A 8 0.94 23.83 -8.70
N ARG A 9 0.74 24.51 -7.56
CA ARG A 9 0.79 23.85 -6.23
C ARG A 9 -0.32 22.81 -6.10
N LEU A 10 -1.47 23.10 -6.70
CA LEU A 10 -2.63 22.21 -6.72
C LEU A 10 -2.40 21.01 -7.63
N GLU A 11 -1.88 21.22 -8.84
CA GLU A 11 -1.50 20.12 -9.75
C GLU A 11 -0.42 19.21 -9.16
N TRP A 12 0.56 19.80 -8.46
CA TRP A 12 1.58 19.05 -7.72
C TRP A 12 0.95 18.22 -6.60
N ALA A 13 0.09 18.81 -5.76
CA ALA A 13 -0.57 18.09 -4.67
C ALA A 13 -1.50 16.97 -5.17
N VAL A 14 -2.19 17.18 -6.29
CA VAL A 14 -3.04 16.17 -6.92
C VAL A 14 -2.19 15.00 -7.42
N THR A 15 -1.08 15.28 -8.10
CA THR A 15 -0.15 14.23 -8.59
C THR A 15 0.40 13.42 -7.42
N GLU A 16 0.80 14.09 -6.34
CA GLU A 16 1.34 13.45 -5.15
C GLU A 16 0.29 12.57 -4.45
N SER A 17 -0.95 13.06 -4.37
CA SER A 17 -2.09 12.29 -3.85
C SER A 17 -2.39 11.07 -4.70
N LEU A 18 -2.24 11.17 -6.03
CA LEU A 18 -2.47 10.07 -6.95
C LEU A 18 -1.45 8.94 -6.78
N ILE A 19 -0.20 9.27 -6.43
CA ILE A 19 0.84 8.29 -6.16
C ILE A 19 0.57 7.56 -4.83
N VAL A 20 0.20 8.29 -3.78
CA VAL A 20 -0.20 7.69 -2.50
C VAL A 20 -1.44 6.80 -2.70
N LEU A 21 -2.42 7.27 -3.46
CA LEU A 21 -3.58 6.47 -3.86
C LEU A 21 -3.16 5.21 -4.62
N GLY A 22 -2.20 5.31 -5.54
CA GLY A 22 -1.63 4.17 -6.26
C GLY A 22 -1.01 3.12 -5.33
N ILE A 23 -0.25 3.55 -4.31
CA ILE A 23 0.30 2.65 -3.28
C ILE A 23 -0.82 1.93 -2.53
N PHE A 24 -1.87 2.67 -2.15
CA PHE A 24 -3.05 2.08 -1.51
C PHE A 24 -3.76 1.07 -2.41
N LEU A 25 -4.05 1.44 -3.66
CA LEU A 25 -4.72 0.57 -4.62
C LEU A 25 -3.91 -0.68 -4.92
N PHE A 26 -2.58 -0.58 -5.00
CA PHE A 26 -1.69 -1.72 -5.16
C PHE A 26 -1.84 -2.73 -4.00
N TRP A 27 -1.81 -2.26 -2.76
CA TRP A 27 -1.99 -3.13 -1.60
C TRP A 27 -3.41 -3.68 -1.48
N VAL A 28 -4.42 -2.90 -1.84
CA VAL A 28 -5.81 -3.39 -1.95
C VAL A 28 -5.91 -4.50 -2.98
N ALA A 29 -5.29 -4.34 -4.15
CA ALA A 29 -5.30 -5.36 -5.20
C ALA A 29 -4.62 -6.66 -4.74
N ILE A 30 -3.46 -6.55 -4.07
CA ILE A 30 -2.80 -7.71 -3.45
C ILE A 30 -3.73 -8.36 -2.42
N ALA A 31 -4.36 -7.57 -1.55
CA ALA A 31 -5.23 -8.10 -0.51
C ALA A 31 -6.45 -8.83 -1.06
N VAL A 32 -7.08 -8.28 -2.10
CA VAL A 32 -8.18 -8.92 -2.82
C VAL A 32 -7.70 -10.22 -3.47
N ALA A 33 -6.57 -10.19 -4.20
CA ALA A 33 -6.04 -11.37 -4.88
C ALA A 33 -5.73 -12.51 -3.89
N VAL A 34 -5.05 -12.22 -2.78
CA VAL A 34 -4.75 -13.20 -1.72
C VAL A 34 -6.02 -13.72 -1.07
N THR A 35 -6.99 -12.84 -0.78
CA THR A 35 -8.28 -13.25 -0.20
C THR A 35 -9.05 -14.19 -1.13
N ILE A 36 -9.08 -13.89 -2.43
CA ILE A 36 -9.72 -14.75 -3.44
C ILE A 36 -9.00 -16.09 -3.51
N LEU A 37 -7.66 -16.09 -3.56
CA LEU A 37 -6.85 -17.30 -3.62
C LEU A 37 -7.09 -18.20 -2.40
N LEU A 38 -7.06 -17.64 -1.19
CA LEU A 38 -7.33 -18.37 0.04
C LEU A 38 -8.76 -18.92 0.04
N ARG A 39 -9.75 -18.10 -0.34
CA ARG A 39 -11.14 -18.57 -0.43
C ARG A 39 -11.28 -19.74 -1.39
N LEU A 40 -10.69 -19.67 -2.59
CA LEU A 40 -10.72 -20.75 -3.57
C LEU A 40 -10.05 -22.02 -3.05
N LEU A 41 -8.91 -21.89 -2.36
CA LEU A 41 -8.18 -23.01 -1.78
C LEU A 41 -8.99 -23.73 -0.70
N PHE A 42 -9.70 -22.97 0.15
CA PHE A 42 -10.47 -23.53 1.27
C PHE A 42 -11.94 -23.88 0.92
N LEU A 43 -12.46 -23.39 -0.21
CA LEU A 43 -13.82 -23.67 -0.69
C LEU A 43 -14.17 -25.17 -0.76
N PRO A 44 -13.34 -26.07 -1.35
CA PRO A 44 -13.68 -27.49 -1.43
C PRO A 44 -13.79 -28.15 -0.05
N PHE A 45 -12.96 -27.74 0.91
CA PHE A 45 -13.01 -28.26 2.29
C PHE A 45 -14.29 -27.82 3.02
N GLN A 46 -14.80 -26.62 2.74
CA GLN A 46 -16.08 -26.17 3.27
C GLN A 46 -17.27 -26.94 2.68
N LEU A 47 -17.17 -27.37 1.42
CA LEU A 47 -18.21 -28.13 0.72
C LEU A 47 -18.26 -29.61 1.10
N ILE A 48 -17.10 -30.23 1.40
CA ILE A 48 -17.00 -31.67 1.75
C ILE A 48 -17.48 -31.96 3.19
N GLY A 49 -17.67 -30.92 4.02
CA GLY A 49 -18.27 -31.03 5.35
C GLY A 49 -17.36 -30.47 6.43
N ARG A 50 -17.80 -29.36 7.02
CA ARG A 50 -17.09 -28.61 8.08
C ARG A 50 -16.73 -29.47 9.29
N GLU A 51 -17.50 -30.52 9.55
CA GLU A 51 -17.37 -31.40 10.73
C GLU A 51 -16.24 -32.43 10.60
N ILE A 52 -15.82 -32.80 9.38
CA ILE A 52 -14.75 -33.79 9.15
C ILE A 52 -13.37 -33.12 9.24
N PHE A 53 -13.28 -31.82 8.94
CA PHE A 53 -12.03 -31.07 8.82
C PHE A 53 -12.03 -29.77 9.65
N LEU A 54 -12.63 -29.81 10.84
CA LEU A 54 -12.71 -28.66 11.77
C LEU A 54 -11.39 -27.87 11.93
N PRO A 55 -10.20 -28.49 12.07
CA PRO A 55 -8.95 -27.75 12.17
C PRO A 55 -8.67 -26.90 10.91
N LEU A 56 -8.85 -27.49 9.71
CA LEU A 56 -8.55 -26.86 8.41
C LEU A 56 -9.57 -25.77 8.03
N ALA A 57 -10.81 -25.88 8.50
CA ALA A 57 -11.83 -24.88 8.24
C ALA A 57 -11.57 -23.55 8.99
N GLU A 58 -10.89 -23.59 10.14
CA GLU A 58 -10.49 -22.41 10.93
C GLU A 58 -9.16 -21.79 10.46
N PHE A 59 -8.33 -22.55 9.73
CA PHE A 59 -7.06 -22.05 9.18
C PHE A 59 -7.26 -20.93 8.16
N GLY A 60 -8.27 -21.02 7.28
CA GLY A 60 -8.54 -20.00 6.26
C GLY A 60 -8.81 -18.61 6.85
N PRO A 61 -9.80 -18.45 7.74
CA PRO A 61 -10.09 -17.18 8.41
C PRO A 61 -8.90 -16.63 9.20
N THR A 62 -8.17 -17.50 9.92
CA THR A 62 -7.00 -17.11 10.72
C THR A 62 -5.83 -16.64 9.85
N MET A 63 -5.61 -17.26 8.69
CA MET A 63 -4.62 -16.78 7.73
C MET A 63 -5.02 -15.44 7.13
N ILE A 64 -6.31 -15.21 6.85
CA ILE A 64 -6.78 -13.93 6.32
C ILE A 64 -6.54 -12.81 7.35
N THR A 65 -6.88 -13.02 8.61
CA THR A 65 -6.62 -12.02 9.67
C THR A 65 -5.12 -11.80 9.91
N GLY A 66 -4.32 -12.87 9.92
CA GLY A 66 -2.86 -12.78 10.00
C GLY A 66 -2.23 -12.09 8.78
N PHE A 67 -2.83 -12.21 7.61
CA PHE A 67 -2.38 -11.50 6.41
C PHE A 67 -2.67 -9.99 6.51
N TRP A 68 -3.85 -9.60 6.99
CA TRP A 68 -4.17 -8.19 7.22
C TRP A 68 -3.24 -7.52 8.24
N SER A 69 -2.79 -8.26 9.27
CA SER A 69 -1.84 -7.74 10.26
C SER A 69 -0.45 -7.44 9.69
N VAL A 70 -0.13 -7.98 8.50
CA VAL A 70 1.13 -7.71 7.77
C VAL A 70 0.94 -6.66 6.67
N VAL A 71 -0.16 -6.75 5.91
CA VAL A 71 -0.45 -5.82 4.80
C VAL A 71 -0.59 -4.39 5.28
N VAL A 72 -1.29 -4.16 6.41
CA VAL A 72 -1.51 -2.80 6.92
C VAL A 72 -0.20 -2.12 7.30
N PRO A 73 0.69 -2.73 8.13
CA PRO A 73 2.01 -2.17 8.39
C PRO A 73 2.84 -1.95 7.14
N LEU A 74 2.85 -2.90 6.19
CA LEU A 74 3.61 -2.75 4.95
C LEU A 74 3.12 -1.58 4.10
N THR A 75 1.81 -1.38 4.02
CA THR A 75 1.19 -0.23 3.34
C THR A 75 1.64 1.07 3.97
N ILE A 76 1.60 1.15 5.30
CA ILE A 76 2.05 2.33 6.05
C ILE A 76 3.54 2.59 5.81
N VAL A 77 4.39 1.55 5.89
CA VAL A 77 5.84 1.66 5.67
C VAL A 77 6.15 2.11 4.24
N THR A 78 5.51 1.53 3.23
CA THR A 78 5.74 1.93 1.83
C THR A 78 5.29 3.35 1.55
N ALA A 79 4.11 3.74 2.03
CA ALA A 79 3.64 5.12 1.90
C ALA A 79 4.56 6.11 2.63
N THR A 80 4.99 5.76 3.85
CA THR A 80 5.90 6.59 4.65
C THR A 80 7.26 6.74 3.95
N LEU A 81 7.86 5.64 3.50
CA LEU A 81 9.12 5.64 2.78
C LEU A 81 9.05 6.52 1.52
N TYR A 82 7.96 6.39 0.76
CA TYR A 82 7.70 7.24 -0.40
C TYR A 82 7.72 8.73 -0.03
N VAL A 83 6.98 9.12 1.00
CA VAL A 83 6.92 10.52 1.48
C VAL A 83 8.29 11.01 1.94
N PHE A 84 9.04 10.20 2.70
CA PHE A 84 10.38 10.58 3.18
C PHE A 84 11.37 10.77 2.04
N VAL A 85 11.43 9.82 1.09
CA VAL A 85 12.32 9.93 -0.08
C VAL A 85 11.96 11.16 -0.89
N ARG A 86 10.67 11.40 -1.11
CA ARG A 86 10.20 12.58 -1.84
C ARG A 86 10.56 13.87 -1.15
N ALA A 87 10.29 13.99 0.15
CA ALA A 87 10.66 15.16 0.93
C ALA A 87 12.18 15.42 0.87
N GLY A 88 12.98 14.35 0.96
CA GLY A 88 14.43 14.41 0.78
C GLY A 88 14.84 14.93 -0.59
N THR A 89 14.25 14.42 -1.68
CA THR A 89 14.55 14.92 -3.03
C THR A 89 14.23 16.40 -3.21
N LEU A 90 13.09 16.85 -2.68
CA LEU A 90 12.70 18.27 -2.75
C LEU A 90 13.66 19.16 -1.96
N LEU A 91 14.14 18.69 -0.81
CA LEU A 91 15.09 19.41 0.02
C LEU A 91 16.45 19.53 -0.68
N VAL A 92 16.95 18.43 -1.27
CA VAL A 92 18.20 18.43 -2.05
C VAL A 92 18.09 19.35 -3.26
N ASP A 93 16.99 19.29 -4.01
CA ASP A 93 16.75 20.17 -5.16
C ASP A 93 16.74 21.64 -4.76
N TYR A 94 16.10 21.97 -3.63
CA TYR A 94 16.09 23.34 -3.09
C TYR A 94 17.51 23.82 -2.79
N TYR A 95 18.31 23.02 -2.07
CA TYR A 95 19.69 23.39 -1.73
C TYR A 95 20.58 23.56 -2.97
N ARG A 96 20.46 22.69 -3.98
CA ARG A 96 21.21 22.79 -5.23
C ARG A 96 20.88 24.06 -6.02
N TRP A 97 19.64 24.53 -5.95
CA TRP A 97 19.23 25.76 -6.62
C TRP A 97 19.67 27.02 -5.85
N THR A 98 19.67 26.97 -4.52
CA THR A 98 20.08 28.11 -3.68
C THR A 98 21.58 28.26 -3.48
N ALA A 99 22.39 27.23 -3.80
CA ALA A 99 23.84 27.32 -3.73
C ALA A 99 24.35 28.08 -4.96
N PRO A 100 24.87 29.31 -4.80
CA PRO A 100 25.58 29.96 -5.89
C PRO A 100 26.83 29.12 -6.18
N GLU A 101 27.15 28.91 -7.46
CA GLU A 101 28.47 28.43 -7.85
C GLU A 101 29.50 29.35 -7.20
N ALA A 102 30.26 28.81 -6.24
CA ALA A 102 31.41 29.45 -5.62
C ALA A 102 32.67 29.12 -6.42
#